data_AF-A0A6N1AJP4-F1
#
_entry.id   AF-A0A6N1AJP4-F1
#
_cell.length_a   1.000
_cell.length_b   1.000
_cell.length_c   1.000
_cell.angle_alpha   90.00
_cell.angle_beta   90.00
_cell.angle_gamma   90.00
#
_symmetry.space_group_name_H-M   'P 1'
#
loop_
_entity.id
_entity.type
_entity.pdbx_description
1 polymer ?
#
loop_
_entity_poly.entity_id
_entity_poly.type
_entity_poly.pdbx_seq_one_letter_code
_entity_poly.pdbx_strand_id
1 'polypeptide(L)'
;MSEVLTDLVAVLAGGGGVSGGDWSAAQLIGFCGTVGGMLWPFFRSRTGMLLVQLVPCLCFAVHYAQMGAPTASALNGLAALQVVVALAIGARPAFRLVYLAILPVIAAVMGFTWTGLPSVFAAGGMALISLARYQTRVAPFRGIMLVALPCWFVHNSLVGSVPAMISDVTGIAVNAWMLLRGTGLTPPSPTPMPPAAAAMPPAAGEAKLS
;
A
#
# COMPACT_ATOMS: atom_id res chain seq x y z
N MET A 1 -10.70 -18.80 -17.69
CA MET A 1 -11.35 -17.51 -17.32
C MET A 1 -12.74 -17.74 -16.73
N SER A 2 -13.48 -18.76 -17.20
CA SER A 2 -14.76 -19.19 -16.60
C SER A 2 -14.62 -19.73 -15.17
N GLU A 3 -13.66 -20.63 -14.90
CA GLU A 3 -13.51 -21.26 -13.58
C GLU A 3 -13.24 -20.27 -12.45
N VAL A 4 -12.34 -19.30 -12.65
CA VAL A 4 -12.05 -18.25 -11.66
C VAL A 4 -13.29 -17.40 -11.36
N LEU A 5 -14.13 -17.13 -12.37
CA LEU A 5 -15.36 -16.38 -12.19
C LEU A 5 -16.41 -17.22 -11.47
N THR A 6 -16.48 -18.52 -11.77
CA THR A 6 -17.39 -19.47 -11.12
C THR A 6 -16.99 -19.68 -9.65
N ASP A 7 -15.70 -19.82 -9.35
CA ASP A 7 -15.18 -19.91 -7.98
C ASP A 7 -15.35 -18.59 -7.23
N LEU A 8 -15.16 -17.44 -7.89
CA LEU A 8 -15.41 -16.13 -7.30
C LEU A 8 -16.88 -15.96 -6.92
N VAL A 9 -17.81 -16.36 -7.79
CA VAL A 9 -19.25 -16.32 -7.52
C VAL A 9 -19.64 -17.34 -6.45
N ALA A 10 -19.09 -18.55 -6.49
CA ALA A 10 -19.31 -19.58 -5.48
C ALA A 10 -18.82 -19.16 -4.10
N VAL A 11 -17.63 -18.55 -4.01
CA VAL A 11 -17.09 -17.98 -2.78
C VAL A 11 -17.93 -16.81 -2.30
N LEU A 12 -18.32 -15.86 -3.17
CA LEU A 12 -19.17 -14.73 -2.80
C LEU A 12 -20.60 -15.16 -2.38
N ALA A 13 -21.08 -16.28 -2.90
CA ALA A 13 -22.38 -16.87 -2.56
C ALA A 13 -22.32 -17.86 -1.37
N GLY A 14 -21.15 -18.07 -0.74
CA GLY A 14 -20.99 -18.98 0.39
C GLY A 14 -21.07 -20.48 0.05
N GLY A 15 -20.87 -20.84 -1.22
CA GLY A 15 -21.14 -22.19 -1.74
C GLY A 15 -19.97 -22.80 -2.52
N GLY A 16 -18.98 -23.34 -1.81
CA GLY A 16 -18.07 -24.37 -2.34
C GLY A 16 -18.35 -25.68 -1.61
N GLY A 17 -18.99 -26.65 -2.28
CA GLY A 17 -19.60 -27.83 -1.68
C GLY A 17 -18.65 -28.74 -0.88
N VAL A 18 -19.02 -29.03 0.36
CA VAL A 18 -19.61 -30.31 0.86
C VAL A 18 -19.91 -30.05 2.35
N SER A 19 -21.20 -29.93 2.69
CA SER A 19 -21.77 -29.75 4.04
C SER A 19 -21.59 -28.36 4.69
N GLY A 20 -22.66 -27.57 4.72
CA GLY A 20 -22.84 -26.42 5.63
C GLY A 20 -22.49 -25.06 5.01
N GLY A 21 -23.49 -24.18 4.91
CA GLY A 21 -23.35 -22.78 4.46
C GLY A 21 -22.67 -21.87 5.48
N ASP A 22 -21.60 -22.36 6.11
CA ASP A 22 -20.82 -21.62 7.09
C ASP A 22 -19.51 -21.20 6.43
N TRP A 23 -19.36 -19.89 6.22
CA TRP A 23 -18.10 -19.32 5.76
C TRP A 23 -16.96 -19.80 6.65
N SER A 24 -15.93 -20.42 6.07
CA SER A 24 -14.78 -20.85 6.86
C SER A 24 -14.17 -19.63 7.56
N ALA A 25 -13.73 -19.78 8.81
CA ALA A 25 -13.11 -18.68 9.56
C ALA A 25 -11.96 -18.01 8.78
N ALA A 26 -11.24 -18.80 7.98
CA ALA A 26 -10.21 -18.32 7.07
C ALA A 26 -10.74 -17.35 6.01
N GLN A 27 -11.90 -17.64 5.40
CA GLN A 27 -12.50 -16.74 4.42
C GLN A 27 -13.00 -15.45 5.07
N LEU A 28 -13.69 -15.52 6.21
CA LEU A 28 -14.15 -14.32 6.92
C LEU A 28 -12.99 -13.39 7.29
N ILE A 29 -11.91 -13.95 7.85
CA ILE A 29 -10.71 -13.19 8.19
C ILE A 29 -10.06 -12.63 6.92
N GLY A 30 -10.00 -13.42 5.85
CA GLY A 30 -9.54 -12.99 4.53
C GLY A 30 -10.31 -11.77 4.02
N PHE A 31 -11.64 -11.80 4.08
CA PHE A 31 -12.50 -10.68 3.66
C PHE A 31 -12.35 -9.44 4.54
N CYS A 32 -12.19 -9.59 5.86
CA CYS A 32 -11.84 -8.47 6.72
C CYS A 32 -10.51 -7.83 6.30
N GLY A 33 -9.52 -8.67 5.98
CA GLY A 33 -8.25 -8.23 5.41
C GLY A 33 -8.44 -7.49 4.08
N THR A 34 -9.26 -8.02 3.18
CA THR A 34 -9.59 -7.41 1.89
C THR A 34 -10.18 -6.02 2.07
N VAL A 35 -11.15 -5.83 2.97
CA VAL A 35 -11.73 -4.50 3.21
C VAL A 35 -10.66 -3.49 3.63
N GLY A 36 -9.77 -3.84 4.55
CA GLY A 36 -8.64 -2.98 4.91
C GLY A 36 -7.67 -2.75 3.74
N GLY A 37 -7.41 -3.80 2.96
CA GLY A 37 -6.61 -3.79 1.73
C GLY A 37 -7.15 -2.87 0.64
N MET A 38 -8.47 -2.78 0.51
CA MET A 38 -9.18 -1.91 -0.42
C MET A 38 -9.23 -0.47 0.08
N LEU A 39 -9.31 -0.25 1.40
CA LEU A 39 -9.51 1.08 1.98
C LEU A 39 -8.21 1.89 2.13
N TRP A 40 -7.09 1.26 2.51
CA TRP A 40 -5.84 2.00 2.76
C TRP A 40 -5.37 2.89 1.58
N PRO A 41 -5.51 2.49 0.30
CA PRO A 41 -5.01 3.29 -0.82
C PRO A 41 -5.72 4.64 -0.95
N PHE A 42 -6.97 4.75 -0.46
CA PHE A 42 -7.78 5.98 -0.55
C PHE A 42 -7.30 7.09 0.39
N PHE A 43 -6.52 6.75 1.42
CA PHE A 43 -6.02 7.74 2.37
C PHE A 43 -4.91 8.59 1.75
N ARG A 44 -4.93 9.91 2.05
CA ARG A 44 -3.98 10.89 1.49
C ARG A 44 -2.79 11.16 2.40
N SER A 45 -2.91 10.87 3.70
CA SER A 45 -1.83 11.01 4.67
C SER A 45 -1.08 9.69 4.86
N ARG A 46 0.25 9.76 5.03
CA ARG A 46 1.10 8.58 5.28
C ARG A 46 0.63 7.80 6.52
N THR A 47 0.33 8.51 7.61
CA THR A 47 -0.13 7.90 8.86
C THR A 47 -1.47 7.19 8.69
N GLY A 48 -2.42 7.79 7.96
CA GLY A 48 -3.71 7.16 7.68
C GLY A 48 -3.56 5.89 6.84
N MET A 49 -2.74 5.93 5.78
CA MET A 49 -2.43 4.76 4.97
C MET A 49 -1.82 3.63 5.80
N LEU A 50 -0.87 3.93 6.69
CA LEU A 50 -0.21 2.93 7.54
C LEU A 50 -1.17 2.33 8.57
N LEU A 51 -2.00 3.14 9.23
CA LEU A 51 -2.99 2.65 10.20
C LEU A 51 -3.97 1.67 9.58
N VAL A 52 -4.53 2.01 8.43
CA VAL A 52 -5.49 1.13 7.73
C VAL A 52 -4.79 -0.11 7.18
N GLN A 53 -3.53 0.01 6.75
CA GLN A 53 -2.72 -1.11 6.29
C GLN A 53 -2.37 -2.12 7.40
N LEU A 54 -2.52 -1.77 8.68
CA LEU A 54 -2.35 -2.73 9.78
C LEU A 54 -3.41 -3.84 9.73
N VAL A 55 -4.65 -3.50 9.33
CA VAL A 55 -5.77 -4.45 9.22
C VAL A 55 -5.45 -5.59 8.23
N PRO A 56 -5.13 -5.34 6.94
CA PRO A 56 -4.77 -6.41 6.02
C PRO A 56 -3.52 -7.17 6.48
N CYS A 57 -2.52 -6.53 7.08
CA CYS A 57 -1.33 -7.25 7.56
C CYS A 57 -1.69 -8.29 8.63
N LEU A 58 -2.53 -7.94 9.61
CA LEU A 58 -2.92 -8.88 10.68
C LEU A 58 -3.88 -9.96 10.16
N CYS A 59 -4.90 -9.56 9.40
CA CYS A 59 -5.87 -10.49 8.84
C CYS A 59 -5.21 -11.49 7.88
N PHE A 60 -4.38 -11.03 6.94
CA PHE A 60 -3.72 -11.93 5.99
C PHE A 60 -2.63 -12.79 6.66
N ALA A 61 -2.00 -12.34 7.75
CA ALA A 61 -1.11 -13.20 8.51
C ALA A 61 -1.83 -14.46 9.04
N VAL A 62 -3.01 -14.27 9.63
CA VAL A 62 -3.83 -15.37 10.15
C VAL A 62 -4.42 -16.20 9.00
N HIS A 63 -4.94 -15.56 7.96
CA HIS A 63 -5.49 -16.23 6.78
C HIS A 63 -4.47 -17.18 6.13
N TYR A 64 -3.25 -16.71 5.87
CA TYR A 64 -2.21 -17.55 5.26
C TYR A 64 -1.70 -18.64 6.19
N ALA A 65 -1.73 -18.44 7.51
CA ALA A 65 -1.42 -19.52 8.46
C ALA A 65 -2.42 -20.67 8.30
N GLN A 66 -3.69 -20.35 8.13
CA GLN A 66 -4.77 -21.34 7.94
C GLN A 66 -4.73 -21.98 6.55
N MET A 67 -4.26 -21.27 5.52
CA MET A 67 -4.06 -21.82 4.18
C MET A 67 -2.77 -22.67 4.04
N GLY A 68 -1.96 -22.80 5.10
CA GLY A 68 -0.70 -23.54 5.04
C GLY A 68 0.39 -22.82 4.23
N ALA A 69 0.34 -21.49 4.15
CA ALA A 69 1.33 -20.63 3.49
C ALA A 69 2.19 -19.89 4.54
N PRO A 70 3.14 -20.57 5.21
CA PRO A 70 3.86 -20.03 6.37
C PRO A 70 4.74 -18.82 6.03
N THR A 71 5.36 -18.77 4.85
CA THR A 71 6.13 -17.59 4.43
C THR A 71 5.27 -16.34 4.37
N ALA A 72 4.11 -16.43 3.70
CA ALA A 72 3.21 -15.31 3.56
C ALA A 72 2.61 -14.86 4.89
N SER A 73 2.30 -15.81 5.78
CA SER A 73 1.87 -15.54 7.14
C SER A 73 2.93 -14.74 7.92
N ALA A 74 4.16 -15.26 7.98
CA ALA A 74 5.27 -14.63 8.70
C ALA A 74 5.62 -13.25 8.14
N LEU A 75 5.64 -13.08 6.81
CA LEU A 75 5.92 -11.80 6.17
C LEU A 75 4.81 -10.77 6.40
N ASN A 76 3.54 -11.18 6.48
CA ASN A 76 2.45 -10.28 6.85
C ASN A 76 2.54 -9.86 8.33
N GLY A 77 2.94 -10.77 9.23
CA GLY A 77 3.28 -10.43 10.61
C GLY A 77 4.44 -9.43 10.71
N LEU A 78 5.50 -9.66 9.92
CA LEU A 78 6.63 -8.73 9.81
C LEU A 78 6.19 -7.37 9.26
N ALA A 79 5.28 -7.36 8.29
CA ALA A 79 4.69 -6.15 7.75
C ALA A 79 3.89 -5.37 8.81
N ALA A 80 3.13 -6.05 9.66
CA ALA A 80 2.41 -5.43 10.77
C ALA A 80 3.38 -4.79 11.77
N LEU A 81 4.45 -5.51 12.14
CA LEU A 81 5.49 -4.98 13.03
C LEU A 81 6.14 -3.72 12.44
N GLN A 82 6.49 -3.75 11.15
CA GLN A 82 7.02 -2.56 10.46
C GLN A 82 6.05 -1.38 10.52
N VAL A 83 4.74 -1.59 10.37
CA VAL A 83 3.74 -0.52 10.46
C VAL A 83 3.72 0.08 11.87
N VAL A 84 3.69 -0.76 12.91
CA VAL A 84 3.69 -0.29 14.30
C VAL A 84 4.94 0.53 14.60
N VAL A 85 6.11 0.02 14.19
CA VAL A 85 7.39 0.73 14.33
C VAL A 85 7.39 2.04 13.53
N ALA A 86 6.85 2.04 12.31
CA ALA A 86 6.73 3.23 11.47
C ALA A 86 5.84 4.31 12.11
N LEU A 87 4.78 3.91 12.80
CA LEU A 87 3.86 4.81 13.49
C LEU A 87 4.48 5.37 14.77
N ALA A 88 5.15 4.53 15.57
CA ALA A 88 5.79 4.94 16.82
C ALA A 88 6.94 5.95 16.60
N ILE A 89 7.67 5.82 15.48
CA ILE A 89 8.91 6.57 15.23
C ILE A 89 8.71 7.71 14.24
N GLY A 90 7.63 7.67 13.46
CA GLY A 90 7.26 8.73 12.53
C GLY A 90 8.21 8.82 11.32
N ALA A 91 8.60 10.05 10.96
CA ALA A 91 9.39 10.35 9.76
C ALA A 91 10.89 10.57 10.04
N ARG A 92 11.39 10.17 11.21
CA ARG A 92 12.78 10.42 11.62
C ARG A 92 13.76 9.79 10.61
N PRO A 93 14.68 10.58 10.01
CA PRO A 93 15.55 10.11 8.93
C PRO A 93 16.50 8.98 9.36
N ALA A 94 16.89 8.94 10.63
CA ALA A 94 17.76 7.90 11.20
C ALA A 94 17.13 6.50 11.19
N PHE A 95 15.79 6.39 11.14
CA PHE A 95 15.10 5.09 11.19
C PHE A 95 14.88 4.46 9.82
N ARG A 96 15.36 5.10 8.75
CA ARG A 96 15.28 4.61 7.37
C ARG A 96 16.11 3.35 7.15
N LEU A 97 17.21 3.20 7.88
CA LEU A 97 18.07 2.02 7.82
C LEU A 97 17.33 0.75 8.26
N VAL A 98 16.33 0.86 9.14
CA VAL A 98 15.56 -0.29 9.64
C VAL A 98 14.74 -0.95 8.53
N TYR A 99 14.26 -0.19 7.55
CA TYR A 99 13.57 -0.76 6.38
C TYR A 99 14.52 -1.48 5.42
N LEU A 100 15.81 -1.16 5.43
CA LEU A 100 16.83 -1.89 4.65
C LEU A 100 17.35 -3.10 5.43
N ALA A 101 17.53 -2.95 6.74
CA ALA A 101 17.92 -4.03 7.64
C ALA A 101 16.87 -5.15 7.75
N ILE A 102 15.64 -4.91 7.30
CA ILE A 102 14.60 -5.94 7.22
C ILE A 102 14.82 -6.93 6.07
N LEU A 103 15.59 -6.58 5.03
CA LEU A 103 15.82 -7.46 3.88
C LEU A 103 16.48 -8.79 4.26
N PRO A 104 17.56 -8.83 5.08
CA PRO A 104 18.07 -10.11 5.57
C PRO A 104 17.08 -10.87 6.44
N VAL A 105 16.19 -10.17 7.18
CA VAL A 105 15.13 -10.82 7.96
C VAL A 105 14.10 -11.47 7.04
N ILE A 106 13.69 -10.80 5.95
CA ILE A 106 12.80 -11.37 4.93
C ILE A 106 13.43 -12.61 4.31
N ALA A 107 14.72 -12.55 3.95
CA ALA A 107 15.45 -13.68 3.40
C ALA A 107 15.53 -14.86 4.39
N ALA A 108 15.81 -14.59 5.67
CA ALA A 108 15.83 -15.60 6.72
C ALA A 108 14.46 -16.24 6.92
N VAL A 109 13.39 -15.43 7.02
CA VAL A 109 12.00 -15.92 7.12
C VAL A 109 11.67 -16.81 5.94
N MET A 110 11.99 -16.38 4.71
CA MET A 110 11.77 -17.19 3.51
C MET A 110 12.55 -18.50 3.56
N GLY A 111 13.80 -18.49 4.02
CA GLY A 111 14.62 -19.70 4.18
C GLY A 111 14.02 -20.70 5.19
N PHE A 112 13.54 -20.22 6.34
CA PHE A 112 12.94 -21.07 7.38
C PHE A 112 11.53 -21.56 7.05
N THR A 113 10.77 -20.81 6.25
CA THR A 113 9.36 -21.10 5.95
C THR A 113 9.17 -21.53 4.51
N TRP A 114 10.23 -21.94 3.82
CA TRP A 114 10.22 -22.20 2.38
C TRP A 114 9.19 -23.25 1.99
N THR A 115 8.27 -22.89 1.09
CA THR A 115 7.28 -23.81 0.51
C THR A 115 7.31 -23.77 -1.03
N GLY A 116 8.43 -23.34 -1.61
CA GLY A 116 8.63 -23.28 -3.06
C GLY A 116 8.38 -21.89 -3.66
N LEU A 117 7.97 -21.88 -4.94
CA LEU A 117 7.81 -20.65 -5.73
C LEU A 117 6.92 -19.57 -5.09
N PRO A 118 5.79 -19.90 -4.42
CA PRO A 118 4.98 -18.89 -3.75
C PRO A 118 5.76 -18.08 -2.71
N SER A 119 6.73 -18.69 -2.02
CA SER A 119 7.57 -18.02 -1.01
C SER A 119 8.43 -16.91 -1.64
N VAL A 120 8.92 -17.10 -2.86
CA VAL A 120 9.73 -16.10 -3.58
C VAL A 120 8.90 -14.86 -3.88
N PHE A 121 7.68 -15.04 -4.38
CA PHE A 121 6.77 -13.94 -4.70
C PHE A 121 6.32 -13.18 -3.44
N ALA A 122 6.03 -13.88 -2.35
CA ALA A 122 5.71 -13.25 -1.07
C ALA A 122 6.91 -12.45 -0.52
N ALA A 123 8.11 -13.02 -0.56
CA ALA A 123 9.33 -12.34 -0.11
C ALA A 123 9.67 -11.12 -0.96
N GLY A 124 9.59 -11.25 -2.29
CA GLY A 124 9.81 -10.14 -3.23
C GLY A 124 8.78 -9.03 -3.04
N GLY A 125 7.50 -9.37 -2.94
CA GLY A 125 6.43 -8.42 -2.64
C GLY A 125 6.66 -7.70 -1.31
N MET A 126 7.06 -8.41 -0.27
CA MET A 126 7.36 -7.81 1.04
C MET A 126 8.60 -6.90 1.02
N ALA A 127 9.64 -7.28 0.27
CA ALA A 127 10.83 -6.45 0.09
C ALA A 127 10.47 -5.13 -0.61
N LEU A 128 9.65 -5.18 -1.66
CA LEU A 128 9.15 -3.99 -2.36
C LEU A 128 8.23 -3.14 -1.47
N ILE A 129 7.35 -3.74 -0.66
CA ILE A 129 6.54 -2.99 0.33
C ILE A 129 7.45 -2.28 1.35
N SER A 130 8.51 -2.94 1.81
CA SER A 130 9.49 -2.33 2.73
C SER A 130 10.18 -1.13 2.07
N LEU A 131 10.56 -1.26 0.80
CA LEU A 131 11.14 -0.18 0.00
C LEU A 131 10.13 0.95 -0.28
N ALA A 132 8.85 0.64 -0.46
CA ALA A 132 7.79 1.65 -0.58
C ALA A 132 7.68 2.45 0.72
N ARG A 133 7.64 1.79 1.88
CA ARG A 133 7.55 2.42 3.21
C ARG A 133 8.78 3.26 3.59
N TYR A 134 9.93 2.96 3.01
CA TYR A 134 11.14 3.77 3.09
C TYR A 134 10.96 5.15 2.42
N GLN A 135 10.09 5.28 1.42
CA GLN A 135 9.86 6.55 0.75
C GLN A 135 9.11 7.55 1.64
N THR A 136 9.58 8.80 1.67
CA THR A 136 8.94 9.90 2.41
C THR A 136 7.82 10.58 1.61
N ARG A 137 7.92 10.55 0.28
CA ARG A 137 6.94 11.16 -0.63
C ARG A 137 5.90 10.13 -1.03
N VAL A 138 4.63 10.56 -1.11
CA VAL A 138 3.49 9.69 -1.45
C VAL A 138 3.58 9.14 -2.88
N ALA A 139 4.04 9.94 -3.85
CA ALA A 139 4.15 9.49 -5.24
C ALA A 139 5.10 8.29 -5.44
N PRO A 140 6.38 8.32 -5.01
CA PRO A 140 7.26 7.16 -5.14
C PRO A 140 6.79 5.97 -4.29
N PHE A 141 6.15 6.18 -3.14
CA PHE A 141 5.49 5.11 -2.39
C PHE A 141 4.48 4.36 -3.28
N ARG A 142 3.55 5.09 -3.91
CA ARG A 142 2.52 4.51 -4.77
C ARG A 142 3.13 3.83 -6.00
N GLY A 143 4.17 4.41 -6.58
CA GLY A 143 4.87 3.84 -7.74
C GLY A 143 5.50 2.48 -7.43
N ILE A 144 6.17 2.34 -6.27
CA ILE A 144 6.74 1.05 -5.86
C ILE A 144 5.64 0.04 -5.53
N MET A 145 4.53 0.48 -4.91
CA MET A 145 3.38 -0.40 -4.65
C MET A 145 2.79 -1.00 -5.94
N LEU A 146 2.83 -0.30 -7.07
CA LEU A 146 2.41 -0.85 -8.37
C LEU A 146 3.26 -2.01 -8.87
N VAL A 147 4.49 -2.16 -8.35
CA VAL A 147 5.35 -3.32 -8.63
C VAL A 147 5.21 -4.38 -7.54
N ALA A 148 5.04 -3.96 -6.28
CA ALA A 148 4.90 -4.87 -5.16
C ALA A 148 3.60 -5.70 -5.20
N LEU A 149 2.48 -5.07 -5.55
CA LEU A 149 1.16 -5.72 -5.54
C LEU A 149 1.03 -6.82 -6.60
N PRO A 150 1.57 -6.70 -7.83
CA PRO A 150 1.66 -7.83 -8.75
C PRO A 150 2.41 -9.04 -8.20
N CYS A 151 3.49 -8.85 -7.43
CA CYS A 151 4.17 -9.97 -6.78
C CYS A 151 3.26 -10.69 -5.78
N TRP A 152 2.52 -9.92 -4.96
CA TRP A 152 1.52 -10.49 -4.05
C TRP A 152 0.37 -11.17 -4.80
N PHE A 153 -0.09 -10.60 -5.90
CA PHE A 153 -1.15 -11.19 -6.72
C PHE A 153 -0.73 -12.54 -7.28
N VAL A 154 0.51 -12.66 -7.79
CA VAL A 154 1.05 -13.94 -8.26
C VAL A 154 1.16 -14.93 -7.12
N HIS A 155 1.66 -14.52 -5.95
CA HIS A 155 1.65 -15.37 -4.74
C HIS A 155 0.24 -15.88 -4.44
N ASN A 156 -0.74 -14.97 -4.39
CA ASN A 156 -2.14 -15.25 -4.05
C ASN A 156 -2.82 -16.17 -5.06
N SER A 157 -2.47 -16.04 -6.34
CA SER A 157 -2.92 -16.94 -7.39
C SER A 157 -2.38 -18.36 -7.19
N LEU A 158 -1.12 -18.50 -6.78
CA LEU A 158 -0.49 -19.81 -6.56
C LEU A 158 -0.99 -20.51 -5.29
N VAL A 159 -1.37 -19.77 -4.25
CA VAL A 159 -1.93 -20.33 -3.00
C VAL A 159 -3.46 -20.42 -2.99
N GLY A 160 -4.12 -19.89 -4.02
CA GLY A 160 -5.58 -19.93 -4.15
C GLY A 160 -6.34 -18.92 -3.26
N SER A 161 -5.69 -17.83 -2.84
CA SER A 161 -6.32 -16.82 -1.95
C SER A 161 -7.12 -15.78 -2.75
N VAL A 162 -8.39 -16.10 -3.05
CA VAL A 162 -9.36 -15.19 -3.67
C VAL A 162 -9.49 -13.84 -2.95
N PRO A 163 -9.70 -13.76 -1.62
CA PRO A 163 -9.87 -12.47 -0.96
C PRO A 163 -8.63 -11.56 -1.10
N ALA A 164 -7.43 -12.14 -1.06
CA ALA A 164 -6.20 -11.38 -1.21
C ALA A 164 -5.98 -10.91 -2.65
N MET A 165 -6.33 -11.72 -3.66
CA MET A 165 -6.30 -11.30 -5.07
C MET A 165 -7.17 -10.06 -5.32
N ILE A 166 -8.38 -10.02 -4.75
CA ILE A 166 -9.28 -8.84 -4.86
C ILE A 166 -8.64 -7.60 -4.25
N SER A 167 -8.00 -7.77 -3.08
CA SER A 167 -7.26 -6.69 -2.41
C SER A 167 -6.13 -6.16 -3.29
N ASP A 168 -5.34 -7.04 -3.91
CA ASP A 168 -4.21 -6.64 -4.77
C ASP A 168 -4.68 -5.88 -6.00
N VAL A 169 -5.70 -6.39 -6.70
CA VAL A 169 -6.26 -5.74 -7.90
C VAL A 169 -6.80 -4.36 -7.54
N THR A 170 -7.51 -4.24 -6.43
CA THR A 170 -8.01 -2.94 -5.94
C THR A 170 -6.85 -2.01 -5.61
N GLY A 171 -5.84 -2.50 -4.90
CA GLY A 171 -4.63 -1.75 -4.58
C GLY A 171 -3.93 -1.24 -5.84
N ILE A 172 -3.75 -2.09 -6.86
CA ILE A 172 -3.13 -1.71 -8.14
C ILE A 172 -3.96 -0.61 -8.81
N ALA A 173 -5.26 -0.81 -8.96
CA ALA A 173 -6.15 0.13 -9.63
C ALA A 173 -6.16 1.50 -8.93
N VAL A 174 -6.32 1.53 -7.60
CA VAL A 174 -6.41 2.79 -6.85
C VAL A 174 -5.05 3.51 -6.80
N ASN A 175 -3.95 2.79 -6.63
CA ASN A 175 -2.61 3.42 -6.65
C ASN A 175 -2.29 4.02 -8.02
N ALA A 176 -2.64 3.32 -9.12
CA ALA A 176 -2.49 3.84 -10.48
C ALA A 176 -3.35 5.08 -10.69
N TRP A 177 -4.64 5.00 -10.34
CA TRP A 177 -5.59 6.11 -10.47
C TRP A 177 -5.15 7.37 -9.70
N MET A 178 -4.70 7.21 -8.45
CA MET A 178 -4.25 8.35 -7.64
C MET A 178 -2.94 8.96 -8.14
N LEU A 179 -2.05 8.16 -8.73
CA LEU A 179 -0.87 8.69 -9.42
C LEU A 179 -1.27 9.48 -10.66
N LEU A 180 -2.13 8.91 -11.52
CA LEU A 180 -2.61 9.57 -12.75
C LEU A 180 -3.33 10.89 -12.45
N ARG A 181 -4.13 10.94 -11.38
CA ARG A 181 -4.79 12.18 -10.91
C ARG A 181 -3.81 13.18 -10.28
N GLY A 182 -2.78 12.70 -9.60
CA GLY A 182 -1.73 13.55 -9.04
C GLY A 182 -0.79 14.14 -10.10
N THR A 183 -0.74 13.53 -11.29
CA THR A 183 0.10 13.97 -12.42
C THR A 183 -0.65 14.84 -13.45
N GLY A 184 -1.96 15.06 -13.30
CA GLY A 184 -2.76 15.84 -14.25
C GLY A 184 -2.96 17.32 -13.85
N LEU A 185 -2.26 18.24 -14.54
CA LEU A 185 -2.65 19.64 -14.76
C LEU A 185 -2.96 20.50 -13.52
N THR A 186 -2.00 20.70 -12.61
CA THR A 186 -2.02 21.95 -11.84
C THR A 186 -1.40 23.03 -12.74
N PRO A 187 -2.14 24.04 -13.23
CA PRO A 187 -1.50 25.18 -13.87
C PRO A 187 -0.47 25.75 -12.89
N PRO A 188 0.69 26.24 -13.38
CA PRO A 188 1.67 26.87 -12.50
C PRO A 188 0.95 27.90 -11.63
N SER A 189 1.16 27.81 -10.31
CA SER A 189 0.66 28.84 -9.39
C SER A 189 1.06 30.20 -9.96
N PRO A 190 0.12 31.17 -10.08
CA PRO A 190 0.47 32.50 -10.55
C PRO A 190 1.66 32.98 -9.73
N THR A 191 2.78 33.25 -10.40
CA THR A 191 3.91 33.94 -9.79
C THR A 191 3.32 35.20 -9.14
N PRO A 192 3.52 35.44 -7.83
CA PRO A 192 3.10 36.70 -7.24
C PRO A 192 3.77 37.79 -8.07
N MET A 193 2.98 38.58 -8.81
CA MET A 193 3.54 39.73 -9.48
C MET A 193 4.16 40.62 -8.39
N PRO A 194 5.36 41.16 -8.60
CA PRO A 194 5.87 42.21 -7.74
C PRO A 194 4.79 43.28 -7.61
N PRO A 195 4.54 43.83 -6.41
CA PRO A 195 3.60 44.92 -6.25
C PRO A 195 3.97 45.99 -7.29
N ALA A 196 3.00 46.34 -8.14
CA ALA A 196 3.16 47.38 -9.14
C ALA A 196 3.76 48.58 -8.42
N ALA A 197 4.96 48.99 -8.84
CA ALA A 197 5.64 50.13 -8.28
C ALA A 197 4.64 51.28 -8.25
N ALA A 198 4.22 51.67 -7.04
CA ALA A 198 3.29 52.77 -6.84
C ALA A 198 3.88 53.95 -7.61
N ALA A 199 3.11 54.42 -8.58
CA ALA A 199 3.47 55.54 -9.42
C ALA A 199 3.95 56.69 -8.51
N MET A 200 5.23 57.02 -8.63
CA MET A 200 5.83 58.15 -7.95
C MET A 200 5.06 59.40 -8.39
N PRO A 201 4.48 60.20 -7.47
CA PRO A 201 3.76 61.41 -7.86
C PRO A 201 4.73 62.40 -8.53
N PRO A 202 4.26 63.17 -9.53
CA PRO A 202 5.10 64.11 -10.26
C PRO A 202 5.63 65.19 -9.31
N ALA A 203 6.92 65.47 -9.40
CA ALA A 203 7.59 66.53 -8.66
C ALA A 203 6.90 67.88 -8.97
N ALA A 204 6.15 68.38 -7.99
CA ALA A 204 5.53 69.69 -8.05
C ALA A 204 6.58 70.75 -7.69
N GLY A 205 7.09 71.41 -8.72
CA GLY A 205 7.34 72.85 -8.77
C GLY A 205 8.30 73.44 -7.73
N GLU A 206 9.58 73.55 -8.11
CA GLU A 206 10.33 74.75 -7.76
C GLU A 206 9.80 75.93 -8.59
N ALA A 207 9.13 76.87 -7.93
CA ALA A 207 9.18 78.30 -8.27
C ALA A 207 8.28 79.09 -7.30
N LYS A 208 8.88 79.77 -6.33
CA LYS A 208 8.65 81.20 -6.09
C LYS A 208 9.67 81.76 -5.09
N LEU A 209 10.40 82.76 -5.58
CA LEU A 209 11.22 83.70 -4.84
C LEU A 209 10.41 84.42 -3.75
N SER A 210 11.02 84.62 -2.57
CA SER A 210 11.28 85.95 -2.03
C SER A 210 12.37 85.91 -0.96
#